data_AF-A0A7R9GHD1-F1
#
_entry.id   AF-A0A7R9GHD1-F1
#
_cell.length_a   1.000
_cell.length_b   1.000
_cell.length_c   1.000
_cell.angle_alpha   90.00
_cell.angle_beta   90.00
_cell.angle_gamma   90.00
#
_symmetry.space_group_name_H-M   'P 1'
#
loop_
_entity.id
_entity.type
_entity.pdbx_description
1 polymer ?
#
loop_
_entity_poly.entity_id
_entity_poly.type
_entity_poly.pdbx_seq_one_letter_code
_entity_poly.pdbx_strand_id
1 'polypeptide(L)'
;MLMYKRSQQMKLLSTGFIPVIWNGAGRSYSRACGSWKKLPGWRKWKLLDEKPATAEGSLIRMSSSQNVRRGREEPESRLLSKIHLPMPKGKYGVSMVDVMSYGVAAEGQLVRLMLPCDRKDVWSVQDSWKEWLPADKYVEGFSTYVNLWPSVLRVIMWLTTGTQYLPLFTQEPCATSGDDGNEENAKRKFPVVVFSHGLGQCRSSYSVLCSHLASHGFVVAAIEHRTSQLRQRADEVSRCVEFLRRLNDGVLKRDSFYAPRPGDSAKWGVLRSLAGRLDMSRLLLSGHSMGGVTTMKVLSKENDLF
;
A
#
# COMPACT_ATOMS: atom_id res chain seq x y z
N MET A 1 6.11 -11.32 0.55
CA MET A 1 5.88 -10.62 -0.74
C MET A 1 6.46 -11.49 -1.83
N LEU A 2 5.63 -12.00 -2.76
CA LEU A 2 6.12 -12.80 -3.90
C LEU A 2 6.36 -11.84 -5.06
N MET A 3 7.63 -11.57 -5.37
CA MET A 3 8.02 -10.91 -6.62
C MET A 3 8.47 -12.00 -7.59
N TYR A 4 7.82 -12.11 -8.74
CA TYR A 4 8.22 -13.03 -9.79
C TYR A 4 8.85 -12.26 -10.95
N LYS A 5 10.13 -12.50 -11.20
CA LYS A 5 10.86 -12.06 -12.41
C LYS A 5 11.52 -13.30 -13.00
N ARG A 6 11.31 -13.56 -14.29
CA ARG A 6 11.97 -14.66 -14.99
C ARG A 6 13.45 -14.30 -15.17
N SER A 7 14.32 -15.24 -14.78
CA SER A 7 15.78 -15.28 -15.00
C SER A 7 16.71 -14.49 -14.05
N GLN A 8 17.51 -15.30 -13.32
CA GLN A 8 18.79 -15.07 -12.63
C GLN A 8 18.77 -14.55 -11.17
N GLN A 9 19.62 -15.21 -10.37
CA GLN A 9 19.65 -15.38 -8.90
C GLN A 9 19.52 -14.10 -8.06
N MET A 10 18.79 -14.19 -6.94
CA MET A 10 18.83 -13.19 -5.86
C MET A 10 19.05 -13.86 -4.50
N LYS A 11 20.13 -13.46 -3.80
CA LYS A 11 20.42 -13.80 -2.40
C LYS A 11 19.38 -13.14 -1.49
N LEU A 12 18.86 -13.91 -0.52
CA LEU A 12 17.97 -13.40 0.53
C LEU A 12 18.74 -12.44 1.46
N LEU A 13 18.23 -11.23 1.61
CA LEU A 13 18.52 -10.36 2.75
C LEU A 13 17.35 -10.45 3.72
N SER A 14 17.60 -11.05 4.89
CA SER A 14 16.66 -11.08 6.02
C SER A 14 16.64 -9.70 6.68
N THR A 15 15.49 -9.02 6.65
CA THR A 15 15.19 -7.95 7.60
C THR A 15 13.98 -8.36 8.43
N GLY A 16 14.16 -8.29 9.76
CA GLY A 16 13.26 -8.82 10.76
C GLY A 16 11.86 -8.20 10.68
N PHE A 17 10.87 -9.09 10.66
CA PHE A 17 9.47 -8.75 10.84
C PHE A 17 9.03 -9.25 12.22
N ILE A 18 8.35 -8.40 12.97
CA ILE A 18 7.72 -8.73 14.25
C ILE A 18 6.57 -9.70 13.95
N PRO A 19 6.54 -10.92 14.53
CA PRO A 19 5.46 -11.86 14.28
C PRO A 19 4.23 -11.45 15.07
N VAL A 20 3.13 -11.13 14.38
CA VAL A 20 1.80 -11.16 15.00
C VAL A 20 1.41 -12.62 15.11
N ILE A 21 1.22 -13.08 16.35
CA ILE A 21 0.85 -14.44 16.71
C ILE A 21 -0.47 -14.80 16.04
N TRP A 22 -0.41 -15.77 15.13
CA TRP A 22 -1.54 -16.37 14.45
C TRP A 22 -2.10 -17.50 15.32
N ASN A 23 -3.26 -17.30 15.92
CA ASN A 23 -4.08 -18.39 16.43
C ASN A 23 -5.06 -18.81 15.34
N GLY A 24 -4.67 -19.81 14.56
CA GLY A 24 -5.52 -20.46 13.58
C GLY A 24 -6.58 -21.32 14.28
N ALA A 25 -7.84 -20.95 14.16
CA ALA A 25 -8.98 -21.85 14.28
C ALA A 25 -10.00 -21.51 13.19
N GLY A 26 -9.76 -22.01 11.98
CA GLY A 26 -10.80 -22.09 10.96
C GLY A 26 -11.84 -23.13 11.40
N ARG A 27 -13.11 -22.73 11.50
CA ARG A 27 -14.24 -23.67 11.53
C ARG A 27 -15.12 -23.40 10.32
N SER A 28 -15.01 -24.28 9.33
CA SER A 28 -16.08 -24.50 8.35
C SER A 28 -17.16 -25.36 9.00
N TYR A 29 -18.41 -24.93 8.84
CA TYR A 29 -19.59 -25.68 9.21
C TYR A 29 -19.74 -26.91 8.30
N SER A 30 -19.75 -28.12 8.87
CA SER A 30 -20.49 -29.26 8.32
C SER A 30 -20.96 -30.17 9.46
N ARG A 31 -22.25 -30.52 9.44
CA ARG A 31 -22.88 -31.44 10.38
C ARG A 31 -22.52 -32.88 9.99
N ALA A 32 -22.00 -33.66 10.93
CA ALA A 32 -22.14 -35.12 10.93
C ALA A 32 -21.95 -35.65 12.37
N CYS A 33 -22.92 -36.44 12.83
CA CYS A 33 -22.90 -37.16 14.10
C CYS A 33 -21.72 -38.15 14.17
N GLY A 34 -21.08 -38.25 15.34
CA GLY A 34 -20.06 -39.26 15.60
C GLY A 34 -19.51 -39.16 17.03
N SER A 35 -19.67 -40.24 17.79
CA SER A 35 -19.31 -40.43 19.20
C SER A 35 -17.85 -40.13 19.55
N TRP A 36 -17.61 -39.41 20.66
CA TRP A 36 -16.27 -39.15 21.21
C TRP A 36 -15.88 -40.23 22.23
N LYS A 37 -14.96 -41.12 21.85
CA LYS A 37 -14.18 -41.94 22.81
C LYS A 37 -12.97 -41.13 23.30
N LYS A 38 -12.80 -41.06 24.63
CA LYS A 38 -11.66 -40.45 25.33
C LYS A 38 -10.35 -41.20 25.01
N LEU A 39 -9.25 -40.48 24.86
CA LEU A 39 -7.89 -41.00 25.07
C LEU A 39 -7.04 -40.01 25.89
N PRO A 40 -6.10 -40.49 26.73
CA PRO A 40 -5.44 -39.71 27.79
C PRO A 40 -4.00 -39.31 27.46
N GLY A 41 -3.45 -38.33 28.19
CA GLY A 41 -2.00 -38.17 28.34
C GLY A 41 -1.49 -36.73 28.32
N TRP A 42 -1.61 -36.01 29.43
CA TRP A 42 -0.85 -34.78 29.68
C TRP A 42 0.25 -35.09 30.70
N ARG A 43 1.53 -34.93 30.34
CA ARG A 43 2.64 -34.94 31.30
C ARG A 43 3.10 -33.51 31.58
N LYS A 44 3.14 -33.16 32.87
CA LYS A 44 3.69 -31.93 33.46
C LYS A 44 5.19 -31.80 33.15
N TRP A 45 5.65 -30.59 32.82
CA TRP A 45 7.06 -30.22 32.88
C TRP A 45 7.38 -29.67 34.28
N LYS A 46 8.45 -30.20 34.89
CA LYS A 46 9.02 -29.77 36.17
C LYS A 46 9.86 -28.50 35.96
N LEU A 47 9.70 -27.50 36.84
CA LEU A 47 10.68 -26.44 37.03
C LEU A 47 11.97 -27.03 37.64
N LEU A 48 13.12 -26.58 37.15
CA LEU A 48 14.40 -26.74 37.82
C LEU A 48 14.78 -25.39 38.43
N ASP A 49 15.02 -25.41 39.74
CA ASP A 49 15.52 -24.31 40.55
C ASP A 49 17.03 -24.14 40.33
N GLU A 50 17.47 -22.91 40.02
CA GLU A 50 18.85 -22.48 40.23
C GLU A 50 18.87 -21.18 41.06
N LYS A 51 19.73 -21.16 42.09
CA LYS A 51 19.89 -20.11 43.11
C LYS A 51 20.73 -18.92 42.60
N PRO A 52 20.67 -17.75 43.27
CA PRO A 52 21.13 -16.49 42.72
C PRO A 52 22.63 -16.24 42.95
N ALA A 53 23.31 -15.68 41.96
CA ALA A 53 24.64 -15.09 42.11
C ALA A 53 24.52 -13.56 42.18
N THR A 54 25.01 -13.00 43.28
CA THR A 54 25.20 -11.58 43.56
C THR A 54 26.31 -10.99 42.70
N ALA A 55 26.06 -9.87 42.02
CA ALA A 55 27.10 -8.96 41.55
C ALA A 55 26.56 -7.53 41.42
N GLU A 56 27.38 -6.59 41.86
CA GLU A 56 27.09 -5.21 42.20
C GLU A 56 26.61 -4.35 41.02
N GLY A 57 25.61 -3.50 41.28
CA GLY A 57 25.14 -2.50 40.34
C GLY A 57 26.12 -1.33 40.24
N SER A 58 26.84 -1.26 39.12
CA SER A 58 27.46 -0.02 38.65
C SER A 58 26.61 0.57 37.54
N LEU A 59 25.93 1.68 37.89
CA LEU A 59 25.23 2.55 36.95
C LEU A 59 26.25 3.18 35.98
N ILE A 60 26.35 2.64 34.77
CA ILE A 60 27.04 3.33 33.68
C ILE A 60 26.15 4.50 33.24
N ARG A 61 26.47 5.67 33.79
CA ARG A 61 25.97 6.98 33.39
C ARG A 61 26.58 7.29 32.01
N MET A 62 25.82 7.12 30.93
CA MET A 62 26.27 7.58 29.61
C MET A 62 26.33 9.12 29.62
N SER A 63 27.58 9.60 29.58
CA SER A 63 28.00 10.98 29.57
C SER A 63 27.38 11.77 28.41
N SER A 64 26.86 12.94 28.76
CA SER A 64 26.50 14.04 27.87
C SER A 64 27.72 14.48 27.06
N SER A 65 27.78 14.05 25.80
CA SER A 65 28.71 14.61 24.83
C SER A 65 28.06 15.84 24.21
N GLN A 66 28.54 17.01 24.63
CA GLN A 66 28.26 18.30 24.01
C GLN A 66 28.49 18.22 22.50
N ASN A 67 27.42 18.38 21.72
CA ASN A 67 27.53 18.70 20.30
C ASN A 67 27.17 20.17 20.16
N VAL A 68 28.19 21.02 20.19
CA VAL A 68 28.10 22.40 19.69
C VAL A 68 27.82 22.29 18.19
N ARG A 69 26.54 22.36 17.82
CA ARG A 69 26.11 22.60 16.45
C ARG A 69 25.27 23.86 16.45
N ARG A 70 25.78 24.86 15.72
CA ARG A 70 25.16 26.14 15.39
C ARG A 70 23.64 26.05 15.38
N GLY A 71 23.01 26.90 16.20
CA GLY A 71 21.57 27.10 16.19
C GLY A 71 21.12 27.45 14.78
N ARG A 72 20.46 26.48 14.15
CA ARG A 72 19.43 26.76 13.16
C ARG A 72 18.15 26.55 13.94
N GLU A 73 17.46 27.64 14.26
CA GLU A 73 16.12 27.59 14.85
C GLU A 73 15.28 26.60 14.02
N GLU A 74 14.89 25.48 14.62
CA GLU A 74 13.88 24.63 14.02
C GLU A 74 12.57 25.42 14.07
N PRO A 75 11.91 25.68 12.93
CA PRO A 75 10.69 26.46 12.94
C PRO A 75 9.65 25.75 13.81
N GLU A 76 8.98 26.52 14.68
CA GLU A 76 7.94 26.07 15.61
C GLU A 76 6.81 25.26 14.92
N SER A 77 6.71 25.31 13.60
CA SER A 77 5.76 24.54 12.77
C SER A 77 5.90 23.02 12.87
N ARG A 78 6.98 22.47 13.42
CA ARG A 78 7.11 21.02 13.65
C ARG A 78 6.36 20.50 14.89
N LEU A 79 5.97 21.38 15.82
CA LEU A 79 5.35 20.98 17.09
C LEU A 79 3.89 20.51 16.95
N LEU A 80 3.23 20.74 15.80
CA LEU A 80 1.88 20.25 15.49
C LEU A 80 1.87 19.32 14.27
N SER A 81 2.92 18.51 14.11
CA SER A 81 2.96 17.58 12.97
C SER A 81 1.86 16.51 13.07
N LYS A 82 0.98 16.45 12.06
CA LYS A 82 0.00 15.36 11.88
C LYS A 82 0.70 14.00 11.95
N ILE A 83 0.12 13.04 12.66
CA ILE A 83 0.61 11.65 12.67
C ILE A 83 0.48 11.08 11.25
N HIS A 84 1.57 10.63 10.65
CA HIS A 84 1.57 10.21 9.25
C HIS A 84 2.28 8.88 9.04
N LEU A 85 1.98 8.22 7.91
CA LEU A 85 2.71 7.04 7.48
C LEU A 85 4.18 7.37 7.16
N PRO A 86 5.10 6.41 7.21
CA PRO A 86 6.50 6.65 6.86
C PRO A 86 6.67 7.34 5.51
N MET A 87 7.57 8.32 5.47
CA MET A 87 7.87 9.09 4.26
C MET A 87 8.47 8.19 3.17
N PRO A 88 8.07 8.35 1.90
CA PRO A 88 8.79 7.73 0.80
C PRO A 88 10.22 8.30 0.72
N LYS A 89 11.21 7.44 0.42
CA LYS A 89 12.65 7.78 0.49
C LYS A 89 13.35 7.81 -0.88
N GLY A 90 12.61 7.64 -1.96
CA GLY A 90 13.17 7.64 -3.30
C GLY A 90 13.52 9.05 -3.82
N LYS A 91 14.06 9.10 -5.03
CA LYS A 91 14.50 10.33 -5.69
C LYS A 91 13.35 11.30 -5.97
N TYR A 92 12.18 10.77 -6.32
CA TYR A 92 11.00 11.53 -6.70
C TYR A 92 10.11 11.84 -5.50
N GLY A 93 9.42 12.99 -5.54
CA GLY A 93 8.21 13.14 -4.75
C GLY A 93 7.12 12.20 -5.26
N VAL A 94 6.03 12.09 -4.51
CA VAL A 94 4.93 11.20 -4.87
C VAL A 94 3.62 11.96 -4.89
N SER A 95 2.95 11.92 -6.04
CA SER A 95 1.59 12.40 -6.23
C SER A 95 0.62 11.23 -6.19
N MET A 96 -0.58 11.48 -5.68
CA MET A 96 -1.64 10.49 -5.57
C MET A 96 -2.95 11.01 -6.18
N VAL A 97 -3.64 10.13 -6.92
CA VAL A 97 -5.00 10.37 -7.41
C VAL A 97 -5.85 9.10 -7.33
N ASP A 98 -7.06 9.22 -6.76
CA ASP A 98 -8.07 8.16 -6.78
C ASP A 98 -8.98 8.33 -8.00
N VAL A 99 -8.98 7.33 -8.88
CA VAL A 99 -9.79 7.25 -10.10
C VAL A 99 -10.89 6.23 -9.88
N MET A 100 -12.14 6.66 -10.01
CA MET A 100 -13.29 5.76 -10.04
C MET A 100 -13.87 5.77 -11.44
N SER A 101 -13.90 4.60 -12.05
CA SER A 101 -14.48 4.34 -13.36
C SER A 101 -16.00 4.67 -13.36
N TYR A 102 -16.47 5.34 -14.41
CA TYR A 102 -17.87 5.72 -14.63
C TYR A 102 -18.69 4.53 -15.18
N GLY A 103 -19.90 4.31 -14.67
CA GLY A 103 -20.79 3.23 -15.12
C GLY A 103 -21.87 2.87 -14.09
N VAL A 104 -22.66 1.82 -14.38
CA VAL A 104 -23.63 1.27 -13.41
C VAL A 104 -22.88 0.94 -12.12
N ALA A 105 -23.45 1.33 -10.97
CA ALA A 105 -22.78 1.22 -9.67
C ALA A 105 -22.22 -0.18 -9.38
N ALA A 106 -22.77 -1.24 -10.02
CA ALA A 106 -22.33 -2.62 -9.93
C ALA A 106 -20.95 -2.92 -10.57
N GLU A 107 -20.51 -2.15 -11.57
CA GLU A 107 -19.32 -2.50 -12.37
C GLU A 107 -18.10 -1.59 -12.15
N GLY A 108 -18.30 -0.36 -11.64
CA GLY A 108 -17.25 0.67 -11.66
C GLY A 108 -15.97 0.30 -10.88
N GLN A 109 -14.78 0.56 -11.40
CA GLN A 109 -13.54 0.20 -10.70
C GLN A 109 -12.95 1.40 -9.96
N LEU A 110 -12.54 1.22 -8.70
CA LEU A 110 -11.78 2.24 -7.96
C LEU A 110 -10.31 1.85 -7.93
N VAL A 111 -9.46 2.75 -8.41
CA VAL A 111 -8.01 2.57 -8.47
C VAL A 111 -7.33 3.80 -7.87
N ARG A 112 -6.38 3.57 -6.96
CA ARG A 112 -5.46 4.61 -6.49
C ARG A 112 -4.20 4.59 -7.33
N LEU A 113 -3.96 5.65 -8.07
CA LEU A 113 -2.70 5.86 -8.77
C LEU A 113 -1.74 6.64 -7.86
N MET A 114 -0.52 6.13 -7.73
CA MET A 114 0.62 6.82 -7.14
C MET A 114 1.70 6.94 -8.20
N LEU A 115 2.19 8.15 -8.43
CA LEU A 115 3.11 8.45 -9.52
C LEU A 115 4.25 9.35 -9.04
N PRO A 116 5.44 9.27 -9.65
CA PRO A 116 6.55 10.16 -9.35
C PRO A 116 6.19 11.59 -9.77
N CYS A 117 6.55 12.57 -8.94
CA CYS A 117 6.49 14.00 -9.25
C CYS A 117 7.82 14.70 -8.91
N ASP A 118 8.09 15.83 -9.56
CA ASP A 118 9.35 16.56 -9.38
C ASP A 118 9.39 17.38 -8.09
N ARG A 119 8.24 17.81 -7.58
CA ARG A 119 8.13 18.50 -6.29
C ARG A 119 8.52 17.56 -5.15
N LYS A 120 9.40 18.01 -4.25
CA LYS A 120 9.93 17.19 -3.14
C LYS A 120 9.49 17.62 -1.74
N ASP A 121 9.19 18.90 -1.54
CA ASP A 121 8.85 19.43 -0.23
C ASP A 121 7.39 19.14 0.13
N VAL A 122 7.12 17.90 0.57
CA VAL A 122 5.77 17.45 0.92
C VAL A 122 5.30 17.96 2.28
N TRP A 123 6.21 18.48 3.10
CA TRP A 123 5.88 19.12 4.38
C TRP A 123 5.17 20.45 4.17
N SER A 124 5.52 21.20 3.11
CA SER A 124 4.81 22.43 2.72
C SER A 124 3.31 22.25 2.50
N VAL A 125 2.82 21.01 2.32
CA VAL A 125 1.42 20.70 2.05
C VAL A 125 0.78 19.82 3.13
N GLN A 126 1.36 19.75 4.33
CA GLN A 126 0.91 18.87 5.43
C GLN A 126 -0.58 19.02 5.77
N ASP A 127 -1.11 20.25 5.71
CA ASP A 127 -2.52 20.51 6.00
C ASP A 127 -3.46 19.87 4.97
N SER A 128 -2.99 19.70 3.74
CA SER A 128 -3.76 19.09 2.64
C SER A 128 -3.65 17.56 2.56
N TRP A 129 -2.78 16.94 3.38
CA TRP A 129 -2.58 15.49 3.38
C TRP A 129 -3.89 14.76 3.61
N LYS A 130 -4.09 13.69 2.83
CA LYS A 130 -5.29 12.85 2.93
C LYS A 130 -5.14 11.84 4.05
N GLU A 131 -6.22 11.56 4.75
CA GLU A 131 -6.28 10.46 5.70
C GLU A 131 -5.99 9.13 5.00
N TRP A 132 -5.29 8.25 5.70
CA TRP A 132 -4.96 6.91 5.21
C TRP A 132 -6.22 6.10 4.92
N LEU A 133 -7.22 6.20 5.80
CA LEU A 133 -8.55 5.61 5.66
C LEU A 133 -9.60 6.72 5.50
N PRO A 134 -9.98 7.09 4.27
CA PRO A 134 -10.74 8.32 4.01
C PRO A 134 -12.23 8.24 4.36
N ALA A 135 -12.71 7.11 4.85
CA ALA A 135 -14.12 6.93 5.18
C ALA A 135 -14.31 5.88 6.28
N ASP A 136 -15.33 6.10 7.10
CA ASP A 136 -15.71 5.21 8.19
C ASP A 136 -16.06 3.78 7.75
N LYS A 137 -16.53 3.63 6.51
CA LYS A 137 -16.84 2.33 5.91
C LYS A 137 -15.64 1.39 5.83
N TYR A 138 -14.40 1.91 5.76
CA TYR A 138 -13.22 1.05 5.82
C TYR A 138 -13.05 0.42 7.20
N VAL A 139 -13.33 1.17 8.27
CA VAL A 139 -13.25 0.65 9.64
C VAL A 139 -14.34 -0.40 9.88
N GLU A 140 -15.56 -0.17 9.38
CA GLU A 140 -16.63 -1.19 9.40
C GLU A 140 -16.22 -2.47 8.63
N GLY A 141 -15.57 -2.32 7.48
CA GLY A 141 -15.05 -3.44 6.70
C GLY A 141 -13.99 -4.24 7.47
N PHE A 142 -13.02 -3.55 8.06
CA PHE A 142 -12.00 -4.20 8.89
C PHE A 142 -12.60 -4.89 10.10
N SER A 143 -13.53 -4.23 10.79
CA SER A 143 -14.17 -4.76 12.00
C SER A 143 -14.95 -6.05 11.71
N THR A 144 -15.64 -6.08 10.58
CA THR A 144 -16.32 -7.30 10.08
C THR A 144 -15.32 -8.42 9.81
N TYR A 145 -14.17 -8.10 9.21
CA TYR A 145 -13.15 -9.10 8.89
C TYR A 145 -12.43 -9.66 10.13
N VAL A 146 -12.09 -8.81 11.11
CA VAL A 146 -11.41 -9.25 12.35
C VAL A 146 -12.39 -9.71 13.44
N ASN A 147 -13.70 -9.72 13.14
CA ASN A 147 -14.78 -10.08 14.07
C ASN A 147 -14.76 -9.26 15.37
N LEU A 148 -14.64 -7.94 15.24
CA LEU A 148 -14.66 -7.00 16.34
C LEU A 148 -15.75 -5.93 16.11
N TRP A 149 -16.27 -5.36 17.19
CA TRP A 149 -17.24 -4.27 17.09
C TRP A 149 -16.56 -3.02 16.50
N PRO A 150 -17.17 -2.30 15.54
CA PRO A 150 -16.55 -1.14 14.91
C PRO A 150 -16.06 -0.11 15.92
N SER A 151 -16.85 0.18 16.96
CA SER A 151 -16.49 1.14 18.01
C SER A 151 -15.25 0.71 18.81
N VAL A 152 -15.12 -0.60 19.11
CA VAL A 152 -13.95 -1.13 19.81
C VAL A 152 -12.72 -1.05 18.90
N LEU A 153 -12.86 -1.40 17.62
CA LEU A 153 -11.77 -1.29 16.66
C LEU A 153 -11.30 0.17 16.52
N ARG A 154 -12.22 1.14 16.46
CA ARG A 154 -11.89 2.57 16.41
C ARG A 154 -11.05 3.02 17.60
N VAL A 155 -11.46 2.63 18.81
CA VAL A 155 -10.71 2.96 20.04
C VAL A 155 -9.31 2.34 20.00
N ILE A 156 -9.18 1.08 19.60
CA ILE A 156 -7.87 0.43 19.46
C ILE A 156 -7.01 1.19 18.45
N MET A 157 -7.50 1.45 17.24
CA MET A 157 -6.75 2.16 16.19
C MET A 157 -6.35 3.58 16.64
N TRP A 158 -7.24 4.28 17.32
CA TRP A 158 -6.96 5.60 17.87
C TRP A 158 -5.87 5.55 18.95
N LEU A 159 -5.96 4.61 19.90
CA LEU A 159 -4.96 4.43 20.96
C LEU A 159 -3.59 3.99 20.43
N THR A 160 -3.54 3.14 19.40
CA THR A 160 -2.28 2.58 18.89
C THR A 160 -1.58 3.48 17.88
N THR A 161 -2.35 4.13 17.01
CA THR A 161 -1.79 4.80 15.82
C THR A 161 -2.34 6.20 15.58
N GLY A 162 -3.36 6.64 16.33
CA GLY A 162 -4.09 7.86 16.04
C GLY A 162 -4.67 7.91 14.62
N THR A 163 -5.06 9.09 14.18
CA THR A 163 -5.45 9.33 12.78
C THR A 163 -4.21 9.48 11.93
N GLN A 164 -3.95 8.48 11.07
CA GLN A 164 -2.80 8.48 10.19
C GLN A 164 -3.10 9.18 8.85
N TYR A 165 -2.15 10.02 8.42
CA TYR A 165 -2.21 10.72 7.14
C TYR A 165 -1.19 10.17 6.14
N LEU A 166 -1.49 10.35 4.85
CA LEU A 166 -0.61 10.04 3.73
C LEU A 166 0.25 11.26 3.42
N PRO A 167 1.58 11.21 3.62
CA PRO A 167 2.46 12.33 3.34
C PRO A 167 2.80 12.39 1.84
N LEU A 168 1.78 12.62 1.01
CA LEU A 168 1.85 12.61 -0.44
C LEU A 168 1.19 13.87 -0.98
N PHE A 169 1.66 14.33 -2.14
CA PHE A 169 0.96 15.39 -2.86
C PHE A 169 -0.33 14.86 -3.45
N THR A 170 -1.31 15.75 -3.59
CA THR A 170 -2.49 15.49 -4.41
C THR A 170 -2.45 16.44 -5.59
N GLN A 171 -2.72 15.94 -6.79
CA GLN A 171 -2.87 16.76 -8.00
C GLN A 171 -1.56 17.27 -8.65
N GLU A 172 -0.39 16.81 -8.22
CA GLU A 172 0.87 17.10 -8.92
C GLU A 172 0.97 16.24 -10.19
N PRO A 173 1.46 16.81 -11.32
CA PRO A 173 1.66 16.07 -12.56
C PRO A 173 2.81 15.05 -12.44
N CYS A 174 2.88 14.13 -13.40
CA CYS A 174 3.98 13.19 -13.50
C CYS A 174 5.32 13.89 -13.73
N ALA A 175 6.36 13.41 -13.04
CA ALA A 175 7.72 13.93 -13.11
C ALA A 175 8.23 14.06 -14.56
N THR A 176 8.74 15.23 -14.93
CA THR A 176 9.34 15.50 -16.24
C THR A 176 10.86 15.61 -16.17
N SER A 177 11.43 15.73 -14.98
CA SER A 177 12.88 15.88 -14.77
C SER A 177 13.59 14.53 -14.72
N GLY A 178 14.70 14.38 -15.47
CA GLY A 178 15.57 13.19 -15.38
C GLY A 178 16.71 13.34 -14.40
N ASP A 179 17.59 12.35 -14.35
CA ASP A 179 18.86 12.44 -13.60
C ASP A 179 19.84 13.44 -14.24
N ASP A 180 19.73 13.67 -15.56
CA ASP A 180 20.84 14.24 -16.33
C ASP A 180 20.54 15.60 -16.99
N GLY A 181 19.45 16.27 -16.60
CA GLY A 181 19.11 17.62 -17.09
C GLY A 181 18.76 17.74 -18.58
N ASN A 182 18.76 16.63 -19.33
CA ASN A 182 18.55 16.64 -20.78
C ASN A 182 17.06 16.71 -21.18
N GLU A 183 16.74 17.36 -22.30
CA GLU A 183 15.36 17.59 -22.78
C GLU A 183 14.59 16.30 -23.12
N GLU A 184 15.28 15.16 -23.33
CA GLU A 184 14.66 13.84 -23.52
C GLU A 184 13.83 13.36 -22.31
N ASN A 185 14.01 13.97 -21.14
CA ASN A 185 13.28 13.60 -19.93
C ASN A 185 11.78 13.93 -19.98
N ALA A 186 11.37 14.86 -20.83
CA ALA A 186 9.97 15.10 -21.16
C ALA A 186 9.29 13.88 -21.83
N LYS A 187 10.07 12.90 -22.34
CA LYS A 187 9.59 11.66 -22.96
C LYS A 187 9.86 10.39 -22.13
N ARG A 188 10.41 10.52 -20.90
CA ARG A 188 10.76 9.36 -20.07
C ARG A 188 9.52 8.53 -19.71
N LYS A 189 9.56 7.24 -20.02
CA LYS A 189 8.52 6.30 -19.60
C LYS A 189 8.85 5.69 -18.24
N PHE A 190 7.83 5.50 -17.40
CA PHE A 190 7.94 4.89 -16.09
C PHE A 190 7.39 3.46 -16.10
N PRO A 191 8.10 2.47 -15.54
CA PRO A 191 7.56 1.13 -15.34
C PRO A 191 6.29 1.17 -14.49
N VAL A 192 5.38 0.25 -14.77
CA VAL A 192 4.04 0.23 -14.18
C VAL A 192 3.89 -0.94 -13.22
N VAL A 193 3.31 -0.70 -12.05
CA VAL A 193 2.96 -1.74 -11.08
C VAL A 193 1.46 -1.72 -10.85
N VAL A 194 0.77 -2.82 -11.11
CA VAL A 194 -0.61 -3.01 -10.67
C VAL A 194 -0.60 -3.85 -9.41
N PHE A 195 -1.17 -3.30 -8.33
CA PHE A 195 -1.14 -3.90 -7.00
C PHE A 195 -2.53 -4.35 -6.53
N SER A 196 -2.63 -5.62 -6.12
CA SER A 196 -3.84 -6.23 -5.56
C SER A 196 -3.67 -6.49 -4.05
N HIS A 197 -4.57 -5.94 -3.22
CA HIS A 197 -4.53 -6.13 -1.76
C HIS A 197 -4.97 -7.54 -1.31
N GLY A 198 -4.80 -7.90 -0.05
CA GLY A 198 -5.28 -9.18 0.49
C GLY A 198 -6.79 -9.24 0.73
N LEU A 199 -7.26 -10.34 1.31
CA LEU A 199 -8.64 -10.45 1.78
C LEU A 199 -8.85 -9.56 3.02
N GLY A 200 -10.01 -8.91 3.12
CA GLY A 200 -10.33 -8.01 4.25
C GLY A 200 -9.52 -6.72 4.29
N GLN A 201 -8.82 -6.40 3.20
CA GLN A 201 -8.00 -5.19 3.04
C GLN A 201 -8.58 -4.28 1.96
N CYS A 202 -7.98 -3.10 1.79
CA CYS A 202 -8.39 -2.12 0.79
C CYS A 202 -7.20 -1.51 0.04
N ARG A 203 -7.47 -0.67 -0.97
CA ARG A 203 -6.44 0.01 -1.77
C ARG A 203 -5.44 0.83 -0.95
N SER A 204 -5.84 1.29 0.24
CA SER A 204 -4.98 2.07 1.14
C SER A 204 -3.99 1.20 1.92
N SER A 205 -4.26 -0.09 2.14
CA SER A 205 -3.51 -0.92 3.10
C SER A 205 -2.01 -1.02 2.81
N TYR A 206 -1.60 -0.83 1.55
CA TYR A 206 -0.20 -0.91 1.10
C TYR A 206 0.39 0.45 0.72
N SER A 207 -0.18 1.54 1.22
CA SER A 207 0.23 2.89 0.82
C SER A 207 1.72 3.17 1.03
N VAL A 208 2.35 2.64 2.09
CA VAL A 208 3.80 2.77 2.33
C VAL A 208 4.61 2.10 1.24
N LEU A 209 4.24 0.87 0.86
CA LEU A 209 4.93 0.13 -0.21
C LEU A 209 4.72 0.81 -1.56
N CYS A 210 3.48 1.16 -1.89
CA CYS A 210 3.13 1.77 -3.16
C CYS A 210 3.77 3.15 -3.33
N SER A 211 3.79 3.99 -2.28
CA SER A 211 4.44 5.30 -2.33
C SER A 211 5.96 5.17 -2.40
N HIS A 212 6.54 4.18 -1.71
CA HIS A 212 7.97 3.92 -1.78
C HIS A 212 8.39 3.53 -3.21
N LEU A 213 7.65 2.63 -3.85
CA LEU A 213 7.86 2.29 -5.27
C LEU A 213 7.70 3.54 -6.16
N ALA A 214 6.66 4.34 -5.96
CA ALA A 214 6.44 5.55 -6.75
C ALA A 214 7.60 6.55 -6.65
N SER A 215 8.15 6.75 -5.45
CA SER A 215 9.32 7.62 -5.25
C SER A 215 10.60 7.11 -5.93
N HIS A 216 10.65 5.84 -6.30
CA HIS A 216 11.75 5.23 -7.06
C HIS A 216 11.48 5.22 -8.58
N GLY A 217 10.44 5.92 -9.05
CA GLY A 217 10.15 6.07 -10.47
C GLY A 217 9.26 4.97 -11.05
N PHE A 218 8.34 4.43 -10.25
CA PHE A 218 7.28 3.54 -10.75
C PHE A 218 5.93 4.27 -10.76
N VAL A 219 5.07 3.98 -11.73
CA VAL A 219 3.65 4.34 -11.62
C VAL A 219 2.93 3.14 -11.01
N VAL A 220 2.31 3.34 -9.84
CA VAL A 220 1.67 2.26 -9.08
C VAL A 220 0.16 2.45 -9.07
N ALA A 221 -0.58 1.45 -9.54
CA ALA A 221 -2.03 1.38 -9.52
C ALA A 221 -2.50 0.36 -8.47
N ALA A 222 -2.95 0.83 -7.31
CA ALA A 222 -3.53 -0.01 -6.28
C ALA A 222 -5.05 -0.12 -6.47
N ILE A 223 -5.53 -1.33 -6.74
CA ILE A 223 -6.95 -1.60 -7.04
C ILE A 223 -7.73 -1.78 -5.74
N GLU A 224 -8.92 -1.18 -5.67
CA GLU A 224 -9.95 -1.54 -4.70
C GLU A 224 -10.82 -2.65 -5.27
N HIS A 225 -10.76 -3.84 -4.67
CA HIS A 225 -11.58 -4.97 -5.11
C HIS A 225 -12.97 -4.93 -4.49
N ARG A 226 -14.01 -5.15 -5.30
CA ARG A 226 -15.39 -5.11 -4.83
C ARG A 226 -15.83 -6.38 -4.14
N THR A 227 -15.25 -7.51 -4.54
CA THR A 227 -15.66 -8.82 -4.06
C THR A 227 -14.44 -9.63 -3.65
N SER A 228 -14.66 -10.62 -2.79
CA SER A 228 -13.64 -11.62 -2.46
C SER A 228 -13.51 -12.69 -3.54
N GLN A 229 -14.40 -12.72 -4.55
CA GLN A 229 -14.42 -13.78 -5.55
C GLN A 229 -13.23 -13.66 -6.49
N LEU A 230 -12.33 -14.65 -6.45
CA LEU A 230 -11.06 -14.65 -7.16
C LEU A 230 -11.19 -14.35 -8.67
N ARG A 231 -12.22 -14.90 -9.34
CA ARG A 231 -12.43 -14.67 -10.77
C ARG A 231 -12.70 -13.20 -11.06
N GLN A 232 -13.59 -12.58 -10.30
CA GLN A 232 -13.95 -11.17 -10.47
C GLN A 232 -12.77 -10.26 -10.14
N ARG A 233 -12.01 -10.58 -9.10
CA ARG A 233 -10.78 -9.86 -8.76
C ARG A 233 -9.73 -9.92 -9.87
N ALA A 234 -9.59 -11.07 -10.52
CA ALA A 234 -8.70 -11.20 -11.68
C ALA A 234 -9.20 -10.33 -12.84
N ASP A 235 -10.50 -10.35 -13.12
CA ASP A 235 -11.09 -9.53 -14.19
C ASP A 235 -10.96 -8.02 -13.88
N GLU A 236 -11.01 -7.61 -12.61
CA GLU A 236 -10.69 -6.24 -12.16
C GLU A 236 -9.22 -5.89 -12.45
N VAL A 237 -8.27 -6.78 -12.17
CA VAL A 237 -6.84 -6.51 -12.50
C VAL A 237 -6.68 -6.33 -14.01
N SER A 238 -7.27 -7.19 -14.84
CA SER A 238 -7.20 -7.05 -16.30
C SER A 238 -7.80 -5.72 -16.77
N ARG A 239 -8.95 -5.31 -16.22
CA ARG A 239 -9.55 -3.99 -16.50
C ARG A 239 -8.66 -2.82 -16.08
N CYS A 240 -7.93 -2.93 -14.98
CA CYS A 240 -6.97 -1.90 -14.56
C CYS A 240 -5.79 -1.81 -15.53
N VAL A 241 -5.30 -2.93 -16.05
CA VAL A 241 -4.23 -2.92 -17.07
C VAL A 241 -4.72 -2.25 -18.34
N GLU A 242 -5.92 -2.60 -18.80
CA GLU A 242 -6.52 -1.98 -19.99
C GLU A 242 -6.77 -0.47 -19.79
N PHE A 243 -7.22 -0.08 -18.60
CA PHE A 243 -7.31 1.33 -18.23
C PHE A 243 -5.97 2.06 -18.40
N LEU A 244 -4.88 1.48 -17.89
CA LEU A 244 -3.55 2.08 -17.97
C LEU A 244 -3.03 2.14 -19.41
N ARG A 245 -3.31 1.12 -20.24
CA ARG A 245 -2.98 1.16 -21.68
C ARG A 245 -3.70 2.31 -22.38
N ARG A 246 -5.02 2.40 -22.21
CA ARG A 246 -5.83 3.47 -22.81
C ARG A 246 -5.46 4.87 -22.31
N LEU A 247 -5.07 4.97 -21.03
CA LEU A 247 -4.52 6.20 -20.45
C LEU A 247 -3.21 6.59 -21.15
N ASN A 248 -2.31 5.61 -21.32
CA ASN A 248 -1.03 5.82 -21.97
C ASN A 248 -1.17 6.21 -23.44
N ASP A 249 -2.11 5.61 -24.16
CA ASP A 249 -2.36 5.90 -25.57
C ASP A 249 -3.04 7.27 -25.78
N GLY A 250 -3.44 7.95 -24.70
CA GLY A 250 -4.12 9.25 -24.77
C GLY A 250 -5.56 9.15 -25.27
N VAL A 251 -6.10 7.93 -25.42
CA VAL A 251 -7.46 7.68 -25.94
C VAL A 251 -8.53 7.68 -24.84
N LEU A 252 -8.17 8.07 -23.61
CA LEU A 252 -9.09 8.11 -22.48
C LEU A 252 -10.08 9.27 -22.64
N LYS A 253 -11.23 8.96 -23.23
CA LYS A 253 -12.34 9.91 -23.40
C LYS A 253 -13.04 10.15 -22.05
N ARG A 254 -13.57 11.37 -21.86
CA ARG A 254 -14.35 11.75 -20.67
C ARG A 254 -15.57 10.87 -20.42
N ASP A 255 -16.08 10.23 -21.47
CA ASP A 255 -17.25 9.34 -21.41
C ASP A 255 -16.85 7.86 -21.41
N SER A 256 -15.56 7.54 -21.25
CA SER A 256 -15.11 6.15 -21.15
C SER A 256 -15.51 5.57 -19.79
N PHE A 257 -15.75 4.26 -19.74
CA PHE A 257 -15.97 3.53 -18.48
C PHE A 257 -14.88 3.80 -17.43
N TYR A 258 -13.69 4.21 -17.86
CA TYR A 258 -12.54 4.48 -17.01
C TYR A 258 -12.32 5.96 -16.68
N ALA A 259 -13.21 6.84 -17.11
CA ALA A 259 -13.12 8.27 -16.83
C ALA A 259 -13.42 8.58 -15.35
N PRO A 260 -12.67 9.48 -14.71
CA PRO A 260 -13.09 10.11 -13.46
C PRO A 260 -14.50 10.69 -13.59
N ARG A 261 -15.24 10.70 -12.48
CA ARG A 261 -16.58 11.31 -12.40
C ARG A 261 -16.58 12.74 -13.00
N PRO A 262 -17.64 13.12 -13.74
CA PRO A 262 -17.79 14.48 -14.25
C PRO A 262 -17.68 15.52 -13.12
N GLY A 263 -16.84 16.54 -13.30
CA GLY A 263 -16.58 17.60 -12.30
C GLY A 263 -15.18 17.61 -11.67
N ASP A 264 -14.43 16.51 -11.76
CA ASP A 264 -13.07 16.40 -11.18
C ASP A 264 -11.97 16.88 -12.17
N SER A 265 -12.03 18.14 -12.62
CA SER A 265 -11.08 18.70 -13.61
C SER A 265 -9.60 18.58 -13.19
N ALA A 266 -9.31 18.71 -11.90
CA ALA A 266 -7.96 18.57 -11.35
C ALA A 266 -7.39 17.15 -11.51
N LYS A 267 -8.22 16.11 -11.41
CA LYS A 267 -7.78 14.72 -11.62
C LYS A 267 -7.41 14.47 -13.09
N TRP A 268 -8.12 15.11 -14.01
CA TRP A 268 -7.81 15.02 -15.43
C TRP A 268 -6.43 15.59 -15.78
N GLY A 269 -5.98 16.64 -15.09
CA GLY A 269 -4.62 17.17 -15.26
C GLY A 269 -3.55 16.12 -14.98
N VAL A 270 -3.67 15.44 -13.83
CA VAL A 270 -2.76 14.35 -13.45
C VAL A 270 -2.83 13.19 -14.45
N LEU A 271 -4.03 12.75 -14.82
CA LEU A 271 -4.19 11.65 -15.78
C LEU A 271 -3.60 11.96 -17.15
N ARG A 272 -3.84 13.17 -17.67
CA ARG A 272 -3.25 13.60 -18.95
C ARG A 272 -1.73 13.66 -18.90
N SER A 273 -1.15 13.98 -17.74
CA SER A 273 0.30 13.97 -17.57
C SER A 273 0.94 12.57 -17.68
N LEU A 274 0.14 11.49 -17.61
CA LEU A 274 0.60 10.11 -17.78
C LEU A 274 0.53 9.61 -19.23
N ALA A 275 -0.13 10.35 -20.13
CA ALA A 275 -0.24 9.96 -21.54
C ALA A 275 1.15 9.89 -22.20
N GLY A 276 1.46 8.76 -22.83
CA GLY A 276 2.77 8.47 -23.43
C GLY A 276 3.91 8.24 -22.43
N ARG A 277 3.63 8.30 -21.12
CA ARG A 277 4.64 8.25 -20.04
C ARG A 277 4.66 6.90 -19.29
N LEU A 278 3.78 5.95 -19.62
CA LEU A 278 3.79 4.61 -19.04
C LEU A 278 4.59 3.64 -19.92
N ASP A 279 5.54 2.94 -19.32
CA ASP A 279 6.26 1.84 -19.95
C ASP A 279 5.48 0.54 -19.76
N MET A 280 4.52 0.30 -20.66
CA MET A 280 3.68 -0.90 -20.63
C MET A 280 4.46 -2.19 -20.92
N SER A 281 5.68 -2.11 -21.50
CA SER A 281 6.56 -3.28 -21.67
C SER A 281 7.20 -3.73 -20.35
N ARG A 282 7.22 -2.85 -19.35
CA ARG A 282 7.70 -3.11 -17.99
C ARG A 282 6.54 -3.07 -16.99
N LEU A 283 5.49 -3.83 -17.29
CA LEU A 283 4.32 -4.01 -16.43
C LEU A 283 4.57 -5.13 -15.41
N LEU A 284 4.43 -4.80 -14.13
CA LEU A 284 4.49 -5.75 -13.02
C LEU A 284 3.10 -5.91 -12.39
N LEU A 285 2.62 -7.15 -12.30
CA LEU A 285 1.49 -7.50 -11.43
C LEU A 285 2.00 -7.97 -10.09
N SER A 286 1.56 -7.33 -9.00
CA SER A 286 1.97 -7.68 -7.64
C SER A 286 0.76 -7.73 -6.70
N GLY A 287 0.88 -8.52 -5.64
CA GLY A 287 -0.18 -8.58 -4.63
C GLY A 287 0.24 -9.34 -3.39
N HIS A 288 -0.49 -9.11 -2.30
CA HIS A 288 -0.27 -9.77 -1.02
C HIS A 288 -1.38 -10.75 -0.69
N SER A 289 -1.02 -11.93 -0.17
CA SER A 289 -1.98 -12.98 0.22
C SER A 289 -2.95 -13.30 -0.93
N MET A 290 -4.27 -13.15 -0.75
CA MET A 290 -5.26 -13.32 -1.81
C MET A 290 -5.01 -12.45 -3.04
N GLY A 291 -4.38 -11.28 -2.88
CA GLY A 291 -3.94 -10.44 -4.00
C GLY A 291 -2.82 -11.09 -4.83
N GLY A 292 -1.92 -11.85 -4.21
CA GLY A 292 -0.91 -12.64 -4.93
C GLY A 292 -1.53 -13.80 -5.71
N VAL A 293 -2.54 -14.47 -5.15
CA VAL A 293 -3.31 -15.49 -5.88
C VAL A 293 -4.07 -14.85 -7.05
N THR A 294 -4.59 -13.64 -6.86
CA THR A 294 -5.27 -12.87 -7.91
C THR A 294 -4.32 -12.56 -9.06
N THR A 295 -3.11 -12.09 -8.80
CA THR A 295 -2.15 -11.80 -9.88
C THR A 295 -1.70 -13.07 -10.59
N MET A 296 -1.45 -14.16 -9.87
CA MET A 296 -1.17 -15.47 -10.50
C MET A 296 -2.32 -15.93 -11.39
N LYS A 297 -3.58 -15.70 -10.97
CA LYS A 297 -4.76 -16.06 -11.78
C LYS A 297 -4.82 -15.28 -13.08
N VAL A 298 -4.50 -13.98 -13.05
CA VAL A 298 -4.44 -13.13 -14.26
C VAL A 298 -3.36 -13.64 -15.20
N LEU A 299 -2.15 -13.84 -14.67
CA LEU A 299 -1.01 -14.38 -15.44
C LEU A 299 -1.31 -15.74 -16.07
N SER A 300 -2.12 -16.59 -15.42
CA SER A 300 -2.52 -17.89 -15.97
C SER A 300 -3.57 -17.82 -17.07
N LYS A 301 -4.35 -16.73 -17.14
CA LYS A 301 -5.47 -16.56 -18.07
C LYS A 301 -5.05 -15.87 -19.36
N GLU A 302 -4.15 -14.90 -19.27
CA GLU A 302 -3.91 -13.95 -20.34
C GLU A 302 -2.45 -14.00 -20.77
N ASN A 303 -2.16 -14.87 -21.76
CA ASN A 303 -0.86 -14.90 -22.44
C ASN A 303 -0.61 -13.59 -23.23
N ASP A 304 -1.66 -12.86 -23.60
CA ASP A 304 -1.58 -11.67 -24.47
C ASP A 304 -1.51 -10.33 -23.68
N LEU A 305 -1.50 -10.37 -22.34
CA LEU A 305 -1.33 -9.15 -21.52
C LEU A 305 0.10 -8.62 -21.48
N PHE A 306 1.08 -9.40 -21.94
CA PHE A 306 2.51 -9.12 -21.77
C PHE A 306 3.28 -9.22 -23.09
#